data_AF-A0A9E6BPZ2-F1
#
_entry.id   AF-A0A9E6BPZ2-F1
#
_cell.length_a   1.000
_cell.length_b   1.000
_cell.length_c   1.000
_cell.angle_alpha   90.00
_cell.angle_beta   90.00
_cell.angle_gamma   90.00
#
_symmetry.space_group_name_H-M   'P 1'
#
loop_
_entity.id
_entity.type
_entity.pdbx_description
1 polymer ?
#
loop_
_entity_poly.entity_id
_entity_poly.type
_entity_poly.pdbx_seq_one_letter_code
_entity_poly.pdbx_strand_id
1 'polypeptide(L)'
;MERADVLRMLDAAANRAREGLRVIEDFVRFTLNDAHLTAELKALRHELTDALQVIPANELLAARDTEADVGTTVTTPSESERASVADIVRSNFKRLQEGLRTLEECSKRARDLSAAAENVSPAAILKLPERLEQIRYRVYTLEKAVLGTQQSRETLAECPICLLATSSLCRLGLERVVREALDAGVSMIQLREKELQDREVLQLARQVRQ
;
A
#
# COMPACT_ATOMS: atom_id res chain seq x y z
N MET A 1 -1.13 28.43 -22.64
CA MET A 1 -0.54 28.37 -21.29
C MET A 1 -1.11 27.17 -20.53
N GLU A 2 -2.42 27.15 -20.23
CA GLU A 2 -3.03 26.13 -19.36
C GLU A 2 -2.82 24.65 -19.77
N ARG A 3 -2.88 24.29 -21.06
CA ARG A 3 -2.70 22.88 -21.51
C ARG A 3 -1.28 22.34 -21.29
N ALA A 4 -0.26 23.14 -21.60
CA ALA A 4 1.14 22.72 -21.46
C ALA A 4 1.49 22.49 -19.98
N ASP A 5 0.99 23.35 -19.10
CA ASP A 5 1.17 23.24 -17.65
C ASP A 5 0.50 21.96 -17.11
N VAL A 6 -0.72 21.64 -17.56
CA VAL A 6 -1.40 20.38 -17.19
C VAL A 6 -0.63 19.16 -17.67
N LEU A 7 -0.10 19.16 -18.90
CA LEU A 7 0.72 18.05 -19.41
C LEU A 7 2.01 17.86 -18.61
N ARG A 8 2.67 18.96 -18.19
CA ARG A 8 3.84 18.92 -17.30
C ARG A 8 3.51 18.27 -15.97
N MET A 9 2.39 18.66 -15.34
CA MET A 9 1.93 18.09 -14.08
C MET A 9 1.61 16.59 -14.23
N LEU A 10 0.97 16.20 -15.32
CA LEU A 10 0.64 14.80 -15.62
C LEU A 10 1.91 13.95 -15.81
N ASP A 11 2.91 14.43 -16.55
CA ASP A 11 4.17 13.70 -16.76
C ASP A 11 4.91 13.49 -15.44
N ALA A 12 5.11 14.56 -14.66
CA ALA A 12 5.80 14.51 -13.38
C ALA A 12 5.08 13.60 -12.38
N ALA A 13 3.75 13.71 -12.27
CA ALA A 13 2.96 12.89 -11.36
C ALA A 13 2.95 11.40 -11.79
N ALA A 14 2.90 11.12 -13.08
CA ALA A 14 2.98 9.76 -13.62
C ALA A 14 4.32 9.09 -13.29
N ASN A 15 5.44 9.82 -13.43
CA ASN A 15 6.76 9.31 -13.06
C ASN A 15 6.86 9.02 -11.56
N ARG A 16 6.48 10.00 -10.71
CA ARG A 16 6.52 9.84 -9.25
C ARG A 16 5.64 8.68 -8.76
N ALA A 17 4.46 8.49 -9.35
CA ALA A 17 3.57 7.38 -9.02
C ALA A 17 4.19 6.02 -9.40
N ARG A 18 4.78 5.90 -10.60
CA ARG A 18 5.44 4.66 -11.04
C ARG A 18 6.66 4.31 -10.19
N GLU A 19 7.48 5.31 -9.84
CA GLU A 19 8.65 5.15 -8.98
C GLU A 19 8.24 4.71 -7.57
N GLY A 20 7.26 5.39 -6.96
CA GLY A 20 6.74 5.03 -5.64
C GLY A 20 6.22 3.60 -5.60
N LEU A 21 5.42 3.20 -6.60
CA LEU A 21 4.94 1.82 -6.73
C LEU A 21 6.08 0.81 -6.86
N ARG A 22 7.14 1.14 -7.62
CA ARG A 22 8.28 0.25 -7.83
C ARG A 22 9.03 -0.01 -6.51
N VAL A 23 9.27 1.04 -5.73
CA VAL A 23 9.94 0.92 -4.42
C VAL A 23 9.12 0.07 -3.46
N ILE A 24 7.80 0.27 -3.42
CA ILE A 24 6.90 -0.53 -2.56
C ILE A 24 6.92 -2.00 -3.00
N GLU A 25 6.82 -2.28 -4.31
CA GLU A 25 6.88 -3.64 -4.86
C GLU A 25 8.20 -4.32 -4.50
N ASP A 26 9.34 -3.64 -4.66
CA ASP A 26 10.65 -4.21 -4.33
C ASP A 26 10.79 -4.49 -2.83
N PHE A 27 10.27 -3.62 -1.96
CA PHE A 27 10.20 -3.90 -0.52
C PHE A 27 9.38 -5.17 -0.22
N VAL A 28 8.18 -5.28 -0.79
CA VAL A 28 7.33 -6.45 -0.56
C VAL A 28 8.00 -7.73 -1.07
N ARG A 29 8.65 -7.66 -2.23
CA ARG A 29 9.31 -8.80 -2.86
C ARG A 29 10.56 -9.25 -2.11
N PHE A 30 11.43 -8.31 -1.73
CA PHE A 30 12.76 -8.64 -1.21
C PHE A 30 12.85 -8.62 0.31
N THR A 31 12.03 -7.80 0.99
CA THR A 31 11.97 -7.77 2.46
C THR A 31 10.85 -8.67 2.97
N LEU A 32 9.62 -8.46 2.49
CA LEU A 32 8.49 -9.27 2.98
C LEU A 32 8.44 -10.68 2.35
N ASN A 33 9.08 -10.91 1.20
CA ASN A 33 8.98 -12.19 0.49
C ASN A 33 7.52 -12.66 0.31
N ASP A 34 6.59 -11.71 0.16
CA ASP A 34 5.16 -11.98 0.08
C ASP A 34 4.72 -12.04 -1.38
N ALA A 35 4.47 -13.26 -1.87
CA ALA A 35 4.11 -13.50 -3.27
C ALA A 35 2.74 -12.90 -3.65
N HIS A 36 1.79 -12.88 -2.72
CA HIS A 36 0.45 -12.37 -2.97
C HIS A 36 0.46 -10.84 -3.10
N LEU A 37 1.04 -10.14 -2.12
CA LEU A 37 1.16 -8.68 -2.16
C LEU A 37 2.03 -8.21 -3.34
N THR A 38 3.06 -8.97 -3.71
CA THR A 38 3.87 -8.70 -4.92
C THR A 38 2.99 -8.76 -6.18
N ALA A 39 2.13 -9.78 -6.31
CA ALA A 39 1.24 -9.92 -7.45
C ALA A 39 0.22 -8.77 -7.52
N GLU A 40 -0.36 -8.38 -6.39
CA GLU A 40 -1.28 -7.24 -6.32
C GLU A 40 -0.63 -5.91 -6.72
N LEU A 41 0.60 -5.64 -6.24
CA LEU A 41 1.35 -4.43 -6.60
C LEU A 41 1.75 -4.42 -8.08
N LYS A 42 2.12 -5.58 -8.62
CA LYS A 42 2.39 -5.74 -10.05
C LYS A 42 1.13 -5.47 -10.88
N ALA A 43 -0.02 -6.02 -10.47
CA ALA A 43 -1.30 -5.78 -11.13
C ALA A 43 -1.70 -4.29 -11.07
N LEU A 44 -1.51 -3.63 -9.93
CA LEU A 44 -1.76 -2.20 -9.78
C LEU A 44 -0.85 -1.35 -10.68
N ARG A 45 0.43 -1.72 -10.82
CA ARG A 45 1.36 -1.08 -11.77
C ARG A 45 0.89 -1.20 -13.22
N HIS A 46 0.42 -2.38 -13.62
CA HIS A 46 -0.15 -2.58 -14.95
C HIS A 46 -1.41 -1.74 -15.14
N GLU A 47 -2.33 -1.76 -14.18
CA GLU A 47 -3.55 -0.95 -14.23
C GLU A 47 -3.26 0.55 -14.36
N LEU A 48 -2.30 1.08 -13.60
CA LEU A 48 -1.88 2.48 -13.71
C LEU A 48 -1.26 2.78 -15.07
N THR A 49 -0.41 1.88 -15.58
CA THR A 49 0.19 2.03 -16.91
C THR A 49 -0.88 2.07 -17.99
N ASP A 50 -1.83 1.15 -17.94
CA ASP A 50 -2.95 1.05 -18.89
C ASP A 50 -3.94 2.22 -18.76
N ALA A 51 -4.10 2.77 -17.55
CA ALA A 51 -4.89 3.98 -17.35
C ALA A 51 -4.25 5.18 -18.04
N LEU A 52 -2.93 5.32 -17.94
CA LEU A 52 -2.20 6.47 -18.48
C LEU A 52 -1.95 6.39 -20.00
N GLN A 53 -2.13 5.23 -20.63
CA GLN A 53 -2.01 5.08 -22.10
C GLN A 53 -2.96 5.99 -22.90
N VAL A 54 -4.05 6.47 -22.29
CA VAL A 54 -4.98 7.39 -22.95
C VAL A 54 -4.38 8.80 -23.12
N ILE A 55 -3.28 9.11 -22.44
CA ILE A 55 -2.55 10.37 -22.57
C ILE A 55 -1.42 10.18 -23.58
N PRO A 56 -1.33 10.99 -24.65
CA PRO A 56 -0.31 10.82 -25.68
C PRO A 56 1.11 10.98 -25.12
N ALA A 57 1.93 9.91 -25.24
CA ALA A 57 3.28 9.89 -24.69
C ALA A 57 4.21 10.95 -25.31
N ASN A 58 4.01 11.28 -26.59
CA ASN A 58 4.71 12.35 -27.28
C ASN A 58 4.38 13.74 -26.71
N GLU A 59 3.14 13.99 -26.28
CA GLU A 59 2.76 15.25 -25.64
C GLU A 59 3.35 15.38 -24.24
N LEU A 60 3.33 14.29 -23.45
CA LEU A 60 3.99 14.26 -22.14
C LEU A 60 5.49 14.52 -22.27
N LEU A 61 6.14 13.88 -23.26
CA LEU A 61 7.56 14.08 -23.51
C LEU A 61 7.86 15.50 -23.98
N ALA A 62 7.06 16.07 -24.88
CA ALA A 62 7.24 17.43 -25.37
C ALA A 62 7.02 18.49 -24.28
N ALA A 63 6.15 18.20 -23.30
CA ALA A 63 5.91 19.08 -22.18
C ALA A 63 7.01 18.99 -21.10
N ARG A 64 7.76 17.88 -21.05
CA ARG A 64 8.77 17.65 -20.02
C ARG A 64 9.86 18.72 -20.08
N ASP A 65 10.01 19.43 -18.98
CA ASP A 65 11.02 20.47 -18.81
C ASP A 65 11.57 20.38 -17.40
N THR A 66 12.60 19.54 -17.24
CA THR A 66 13.31 19.33 -15.97
C THR A 66 14.30 20.47 -15.69
N GLU A 67 14.85 21.11 -16.73
CA GLU A 67 15.80 22.22 -16.57
C GLU A 67 15.14 23.45 -15.95
N ALA A 68 13.89 23.73 -16.31
CA ALA A 68 13.08 24.78 -15.70
C ALA A 68 12.21 24.29 -14.53
N ASP A 69 12.38 23.04 -14.05
CA ASP A 69 11.66 22.56 -12.87
C ASP A 69 12.28 23.15 -11.60
N VAL A 70 11.63 24.20 -11.09
CA VAL A 70 12.03 24.89 -9.85
C VAL A 70 12.04 23.97 -8.63
N GLY A 71 11.32 22.84 -8.66
CA GLY A 71 11.30 21.86 -7.58
C GLY A 71 12.57 21.02 -7.47
N THR A 72 13.43 21.00 -8.50
CA THR A 72 14.66 20.18 -8.49
C THR A 72 15.71 20.63 -7.47
N THR A 73 15.66 21.90 -7.07
CA THR A 73 16.58 22.48 -6.08
C THR A 73 15.95 22.68 -4.70
N VAL A 74 14.65 22.43 -4.59
CA VAL A 74 13.91 22.56 -3.33
C VAL A 74 13.94 21.23 -2.62
N THR A 75 14.77 21.14 -1.59
CA THR A 75 14.88 19.94 -0.73
C THR A 75 14.49 20.27 0.69
N THR A 76 13.79 19.35 1.36
CA THR A 76 13.53 19.45 2.80
C THR A 76 14.45 18.51 3.58
N PRO A 77 14.85 18.83 4.83
CA PRO A 77 15.64 17.92 5.65
C PRO A 77 14.98 16.54 5.85
N SER A 78 13.64 16.49 5.81
CA SER A 78 12.86 15.24 5.86
C SER A 78 12.99 14.34 4.62
N GLU A 79 13.56 14.83 3.52
CA GLU A 79 13.82 14.04 2.31
C GLU A 79 15.17 13.32 2.36
N SER A 80 16.15 13.86 3.09
CA SER A 80 17.53 13.32 3.15
C SER A 80 17.70 12.17 4.13
N GLU A 81 16.82 12.05 5.14
CA GLU A 81 16.95 11.04 6.18
C GLU A 81 15.73 10.12 6.24
N ARG A 82 16.00 8.82 6.30
CA ARG A 82 15.00 7.78 6.56
C ARG A 82 15.47 6.96 7.75
N ALA A 83 14.67 6.93 8.81
CA ALA A 83 15.05 6.27 10.05
C ALA A 83 14.97 4.73 9.95
N SER A 84 14.14 4.21 9.05
CA SER A 84 13.95 2.76 8.88
C SER A 84 13.50 2.37 7.47
N VAL A 85 13.57 1.08 7.15
CA VAL A 85 12.97 0.53 5.92
C VAL A 85 11.45 0.74 5.91
N ALA A 86 10.79 0.72 7.06
CA ALA A 86 9.37 1.03 7.20
C ALA A 86 9.05 2.45 6.72
N ASP A 87 9.90 3.42 7.06
CA ASP A 87 9.71 4.82 6.69
C ASP A 87 9.92 5.06 5.20
N ILE A 88 10.81 4.30 4.56
CA ILE A 88 10.95 4.30 3.10
C ILE A 88 9.61 3.91 2.47
N VAL A 89 8.99 2.82 2.92
CA VAL A 89 7.73 2.30 2.36
C VAL A 89 6.59 3.27 2.62
N ARG A 90 6.44 3.76 3.85
CA ARG A 90 5.41 4.75 4.22
C ARG A 90 5.52 6.01 3.37
N SER A 91 6.73 6.56 3.20
CA SER A 91 6.91 7.75 2.39
C SER A 91 6.60 7.51 0.91
N ASN A 92 6.96 6.35 0.36
CA ASN A 92 6.63 6.02 -1.02
C ASN A 92 5.12 5.82 -1.22
N PHE A 93 4.39 5.28 -0.24
CA PHE A 93 2.92 5.26 -0.28
C PHE A 93 2.34 6.67 -0.29
N LYS A 94 2.84 7.60 0.54
CA LYS A 94 2.36 8.99 0.54
C LYS A 94 2.64 9.70 -0.78
N ARG A 95 3.85 9.59 -1.32
CA ARG A 95 4.22 10.16 -2.63
C ARG A 95 3.38 9.57 -3.76
N LEU A 96 3.11 8.27 -3.73
CA LEU A 96 2.21 7.61 -4.69
C LEU A 96 0.79 8.17 -4.59
N GLN A 97 0.25 8.35 -3.38
CA GLN A 97 -1.09 8.89 -3.15
C GLN A 97 -1.20 10.34 -3.66
N GLU A 98 -0.19 11.16 -3.37
CA GLU A 98 -0.09 12.55 -3.87
C GLU A 98 0.00 12.58 -5.40
N GLY A 99 0.86 11.76 -5.99
CA GLY A 99 0.98 11.64 -7.46
C GLY A 99 -0.33 11.21 -8.11
N LEU A 100 -1.00 10.19 -7.57
CA LEU A 100 -2.32 9.76 -8.05
C LEU A 100 -3.38 10.84 -7.90
N ARG A 101 -3.32 11.64 -6.82
CA ARG A 101 -4.23 12.77 -6.63
C ARG A 101 -4.02 13.85 -7.68
N THR A 102 -2.77 14.20 -7.99
CA THR A 102 -2.44 15.13 -9.08
C THR A 102 -2.92 14.59 -10.42
N LEU A 103 -2.68 13.31 -10.72
CA LEU A 103 -3.18 12.68 -11.94
C LEU A 103 -4.70 12.76 -12.03
N GLU A 104 -5.42 12.43 -10.95
CA GLU A 104 -6.88 12.46 -10.89
C GLU A 104 -7.40 13.86 -11.20
N GLU A 105 -6.91 14.90 -10.51
CA GLU A 105 -7.38 16.27 -10.71
C GLU A 105 -6.99 16.85 -12.08
N CYS A 106 -5.75 16.64 -12.53
CA CYS A 106 -5.31 17.10 -13.85
C CYS A 106 -6.09 16.42 -14.98
N SER A 107 -6.42 15.13 -14.81
CA SER A 107 -7.23 14.39 -15.78
C SER A 107 -8.67 14.90 -15.88
N LYS A 108 -9.23 15.65 -14.91
CA LYS A 108 -10.57 16.25 -15.05
C LYS A 108 -10.60 17.37 -16.11
N ARG A 109 -9.44 17.96 -16.41
CA ARG A 109 -9.27 18.90 -17.55
C ARG A 109 -9.13 18.16 -18.90
N ALA A 110 -9.33 16.84 -18.92
CA ALA A 110 -9.22 15.95 -20.08
C ALA A 110 -9.93 16.37 -21.36
N ARG A 111 -11.02 17.15 -21.28
CA ARG A 111 -11.71 17.67 -22.47
C ARG A 111 -10.77 18.50 -23.35
N ASP A 112 -9.80 19.17 -22.74
CA ASP A 112 -8.80 20.00 -23.42
C ASP A 112 -7.60 19.18 -23.94
N LEU A 113 -7.46 17.93 -23.48
CA LEU A 113 -6.45 16.96 -23.92
C LEU A 113 -6.92 16.15 -25.15
N SER A 114 -8.23 16.04 -25.36
CA SER A 114 -8.89 15.18 -26.36
C SER A 114 -8.67 15.58 -27.84
N ALA A 115 -7.94 16.65 -28.14
CA ALA A 115 -7.82 17.18 -29.50
C ALA A 115 -6.72 16.54 -30.37
N ALA A 116 -5.86 15.66 -29.84
CA ALA A 116 -4.61 15.32 -30.51
C ALA A 116 -4.27 13.82 -30.62
N ALA A 117 -5.09 12.93 -30.06
CA ALA A 117 -4.83 11.49 -30.11
C ALA A 117 -5.73 10.80 -31.14
N GLU A 118 -5.27 10.67 -32.38
CA GLU A 118 -6.02 10.04 -33.49
C GLU A 118 -6.47 8.58 -33.20
N ASN A 119 -5.94 7.94 -32.15
CA ASN A 119 -6.16 6.54 -31.80
C ASN A 119 -6.76 6.30 -30.39
N VAL A 120 -7.20 7.34 -29.67
CA VAL A 120 -7.77 7.18 -28.31
C VAL A 120 -9.26 7.50 -28.32
N SER A 121 -10.08 6.54 -27.86
CA SER A 121 -11.53 6.76 -27.73
C SER A 121 -11.83 7.91 -26.76
N PRO A 122 -12.65 8.91 -27.13
CA PRO A 122 -13.07 9.99 -26.23
C PRO A 122 -13.69 9.48 -24.92
N ALA A 123 -14.34 8.30 -24.97
CA ALA A 123 -14.91 7.66 -23.78
C ALA A 123 -13.84 7.18 -22.78
N ALA A 124 -12.66 6.76 -23.26
CA ALA A 124 -11.56 6.33 -22.39
C ALA A 124 -10.95 7.51 -21.62
N ILE A 125 -10.83 8.66 -22.29
CA ILE A 125 -10.34 9.91 -21.70
C ILE A 125 -11.30 10.42 -20.62
N LEU A 126 -12.62 10.40 -20.86
CA LEU A 126 -13.62 10.84 -19.89
C LEU A 126 -13.67 9.99 -18.62
N LYS A 127 -13.35 8.70 -18.72
CA LYS A 127 -13.31 7.77 -17.57
C LYS A 127 -11.99 7.79 -16.80
N LEU A 128 -10.97 8.51 -17.28
CA LEU A 128 -9.65 8.52 -16.65
C LEU A 128 -9.69 8.98 -15.17
N PRO A 129 -10.40 10.07 -14.79
CA PRO A 129 -10.47 10.50 -13.39
C PRO A 129 -11.04 9.41 -12.48
N GLU A 130 -12.11 8.75 -12.91
CA GLU A 130 -12.76 7.65 -12.17
C GLU A 130 -11.81 6.46 -12.00
N ARG A 131 -11.07 6.09 -13.05
CA ARG A 131 -10.06 5.02 -12.96
C ARG A 131 -8.94 5.37 -11.98
N LEU A 132 -8.44 6.61 -12.01
CA LEU A 132 -7.38 7.06 -11.09
C LEU A 132 -7.86 7.11 -9.65
N GLU A 133 -9.12 7.48 -9.41
CA GLU A 133 -9.76 7.40 -8.10
C GLU A 133 -9.80 5.96 -7.59
N GLN A 134 -10.22 4.99 -8.43
CA GLN A 134 -10.25 3.58 -8.04
C GLN A 134 -8.85 3.03 -7.73
N ILE A 135 -7.85 3.37 -8.55
CA ILE A 135 -6.45 3.02 -8.29
C ILE A 135 -6.01 3.59 -6.93
N ARG A 136 -6.38 4.83 -6.61
CA ARG A 136 -6.06 5.47 -5.32
C ARG A 136 -6.69 4.74 -4.14
N TYR A 137 -7.93 4.27 -4.26
CA TYR A 137 -8.55 3.45 -3.22
C TYR A 137 -7.88 2.09 -3.07
N ARG A 138 -7.48 1.43 -4.17
CA ARG A 138 -6.67 0.21 -4.10
C ARG A 138 -5.34 0.44 -3.39
N VAL A 139 -4.69 1.59 -3.63
CA VAL A 139 -3.46 1.98 -2.93
C VAL A 139 -3.66 2.08 -1.42
N TYR A 140 -4.77 2.63 -0.92
CA TYR A 140 -5.03 2.69 0.53
C TYR A 140 -5.19 1.29 1.14
N THR A 141 -5.90 0.40 0.44
CA THR A 141 -6.05 -0.99 0.88
C THR A 141 -4.69 -1.70 0.93
N LEU A 142 -3.86 -1.52 -0.10
CA LEU A 142 -2.53 -2.12 -0.15
C LEU A 142 -1.57 -1.50 0.86
N GLU A 143 -1.64 -0.20 1.13
CA GLU A 143 -0.86 0.45 2.19
C GLU A 143 -1.14 -0.22 3.54
N LYS A 144 -2.42 -0.38 3.88
CA LYS A 144 -2.82 -1.04 5.12
C LYS A 144 -2.34 -2.49 5.17
N ALA A 145 -2.47 -3.24 4.06
CA ALA A 145 -2.05 -4.63 4.01
C ALA A 145 -0.52 -4.77 4.17
N VAL A 146 0.26 -4.01 3.42
CA VAL A 146 1.73 -4.07 3.46
C VAL A 146 2.27 -3.67 4.84
N LEU A 147 1.82 -2.54 5.39
CA LEU A 147 2.28 -2.06 6.70
C LEU A 147 1.77 -2.97 7.84
N GLY A 148 0.55 -3.50 7.73
CA GLY A 148 0.00 -4.46 8.68
C GLY A 148 0.76 -5.77 8.69
N THR A 149 1.13 -6.31 7.52
CA THR A 149 1.97 -7.51 7.40
C THR A 149 3.35 -7.27 7.99
N GLN A 150 3.99 -6.14 7.69
CA GLN A 150 5.28 -5.79 8.28
C GLN A 150 5.21 -5.74 9.81
N GLN A 151 4.26 -4.98 10.36
CA GLN A 151 4.08 -4.84 11.80
C GLN A 151 3.81 -6.20 12.47
N SER A 152 2.95 -7.02 11.86
CA SER A 152 2.63 -8.36 12.38
C SER A 152 3.86 -9.25 12.43
N ARG A 153 4.74 -9.16 11.42
CA ARG A 153 6.00 -9.92 11.40
C ARG A 153 6.98 -9.46 12.47
N GLU A 154 7.09 -8.15 12.69
CA GLU A 154 7.92 -7.59 13.77
C GLU A 154 7.41 -8.07 15.13
N THR A 155 6.11 -7.94 15.40
CA THR A 155 5.49 -8.42 16.65
C THR A 155 5.67 -9.94 16.84
N LEU A 156 5.50 -10.74 15.78
CA LEU A 156 5.70 -12.19 15.88
C LEU A 156 7.18 -12.59 16.06
N ALA A 157 8.12 -11.82 15.51
CA ALA A 157 9.54 -12.04 15.74
C ALA A 157 9.95 -11.82 17.20
N GLU A 158 9.22 -10.96 17.91
CA GLU A 158 9.37 -10.73 19.36
C GLU A 158 8.64 -11.79 20.23
N CYS A 159 7.95 -12.75 19.61
CA CYS A 159 7.21 -13.82 20.28
C CYS A 159 7.89 -15.19 20.05
N PRO A 160 8.98 -15.52 20.76
CA PRO A 160 9.74 -16.75 20.52
C PRO A 160 8.99 -18.02 20.95
N ILE A 161 7.98 -17.89 21.81
CA ILE A 161 7.19 -19.02 22.34
C ILE A 161 5.71 -18.72 22.12
N CYS A 162 5.03 -19.65 21.46
CA CYS A 162 3.58 -19.67 21.35
C CYS A 162 3.02 -20.88 22.12
N LEU A 163 2.23 -20.63 23.16
CA LEU A 163 1.52 -21.68 23.87
C LEU A 163 0.25 -22.06 23.12
N LEU A 164 0.17 -23.32 22.67
CA LEU A 164 -1.07 -23.91 22.18
C LEU A 164 -1.90 -24.40 23.36
N ALA A 165 -2.91 -23.63 23.74
CA ALA A 165 -3.72 -23.91 24.92
C ALA A 165 -4.99 -24.70 24.54
N THR A 166 -5.04 -25.97 24.92
CA THR A 166 -6.22 -26.84 24.81
C THR A 166 -6.66 -27.24 26.21
N SER A 167 -7.93 -27.01 26.56
CA SER A 167 -8.46 -27.16 27.92
C SER A 167 -8.23 -28.56 28.49
N SER A 168 -8.47 -29.59 27.68
CA SER A 168 -8.29 -31.00 28.09
C SER A 168 -6.84 -31.38 28.42
N LEU A 169 -5.86 -30.61 27.93
CA LEU A 169 -4.43 -30.81 28.23
C LEU A 169 -3.97 -30.00 29.45
N CYS A 170 -4.79 -29.06 29.93
CA CYS A 170 -4.46 -28.18 31.04
C CYS A 170 -4.87 -28.80 32.38
N ARG A 171 -3.99 -29.63 32.98
CA ARG A 171 -4.26 -30.32 34.27
C ARG A 171 -4.65 -29.38 35.42
N LEU A 172 -4.12 -28.16 35.42
CA LEU A 172 -4.38 -27.15 36.45
C LEU A 172 -5.55 -26.22 36.10
N GLY A 173 -6.27 -26.49 35.01
CA GLY A 173 -7.26 -25.59 34.41
C GLY A 173 -6.62 -24.61 33.43
N LEU A 174 -7.36 -24.28 32.37
CA LEU A 174 -6.89 -23.44 31.27
C LEU A 174 -6.45 -22.05 31.74
N GLU A 175 -7.29 -21.37 32.51
CA GLU A 175 -7.03 -20.00 32.98
C GLU A 175 -5.72 -19.91 33.77
N ARG A 176 -5.49 -20.88 34.65
CA ARG A 176 -4.29 -20.93 35.47
C ARG A 176 -3.04 -21.18 34.63
N VAL A 177 -3.10 -22.14 33.70
CA VAL A 177 -1.98 -22.46 32.80
C VAL A 177 -1.63 -21.25 31.94
N VAL A 178 -2.63 -20.54 31.40
CA VAL A 178 -2.39 -19.33 30.60
C VAL A 178 -1.77 -18.23 31.45
N ARG A 179 -2.27 -17.98 32.65
CA ARG A 179 -1.71 -16.96 33.55
C ARG A 179 -0.26 -17.25 33.94
N GLU A 180 0.02 -18.47 34.39
CA GLU A 180 1.39 -18.86 34.76
C GLU A 180 2.34 -18.81 33.56
N ALA A 181 1.87 -19.11 32.34
CA ALA A 181 2.67 -18.96 31.13
C ALA A 181 2.98 -17.49 30.81
N LEU A 182 1.99 -16.60 30.94
CA LEU A 182 2.19 -15.15 30.78
C LEU A 182 3.19 -14.62 31.82
N ASP A 183 3.05 -15.02 33.09
CA ASP A 183 3.97 -14.63 34.18
C ASP A 183 5.40 -15.15 33.95
N ALA A 184 5.54 -16.29 33.28
CA ALA A 184 6.82 -16.85 32.86
C ALA A 184 7.40 -16.21 31.58
N GLY A 185 6.72 -15.22 30.99
CA GLY A 185 7.18 -14.46 29.83
C GLY A 185 6.73 -15.00 28.46
N VAL A 186 5.76 -15.93 28.40
CA VAL A 186 5.14 -16.32 27.12
C VAL A 186 4.30 -15.17 26.61
N SER A 187 4.65 -14.61 25.45
CA SER A 187 3.97 -13.43 24.87
C SER A 187 2.87 -13.79 23.86
N MET A 188 2.76 -15.05 23.44
CA MET A 188 1.74 -15.51 22.49
C MET A 188 1.01 -16.75 23.02
N ILE A 189 -0.32 -16.66 23.09
CA ILE A 189 -1.21 -17.77 23.47
C ILE A 189 -2.18 -18.00 22.32
N GLN A 190 -2.23 -19.23 21.81
CA GLN A 190 -3.23 -19.66 20.85
C GLN A 190 -4.19 -20.63 21.53
N LEU A 191 -5.43 -20.18 21.77
CA LEU A 191 -6.50 -21.06 22.20
C LEU A 191 -6.82 -22.05 21.05
N ARG A 192 -6.73 -23.34 21.34
CA ARG A 192 -6.85 -24.42 20.35
C ARG A 192 -7.81 -25.49 20.83
N GLU A 193 -9.10 -25.23 20.62
CA GLU A 193 -10.19 -26.15 20.89
C GLU A 193 -10.74 -26.72 19.59
N LYS A 194 -10.67 -28.04 19.44
CA LYS A 194 -11.13 -28.73 18.21
C LYS A 194 -12.51 -29.36 18.34
N GLU A 195 -12.89 -29.69 19.57
CA GLU A 195 -14.09 -30.48 19.87
C GLU A 195 -15.24 -29.62 20.40
N LEU A 196 -14.97 -28.34 20.72
CA LEU A 196 -15.98 -27.40 21.21
C LEU A 196 -16.72 -26.74 20.06
N GLN A 197 -17.99 -26.38 20.31
CA GLN A 197 -18.76 -25.57 19.37
C GLN A 197 -18.27 -24.11 19.37
N ASP A 198 -18.42 -23.40 18.25
CA ASP A 198 -17.97 -22.01 18.09
C ASP A 198 -18.40 -21.07 19.22
N ARG A 199 -19.64 -21.23 19.72
CA ARG A 199 -20.17 -20.44 20.84
C ARG A 199 -19.39 -20.67 22.14
N GLU A 200 -19.01 -21.91 22.41
CA GLU A 200 -18.27 -22.31 23.61
C GLU A 200 -16.81 -21.84 23.50
N VAL A 201 -16.19 -22.00 22.33
CA VAL A 201 -14.84 -21.47 22.05
C VAL A 201 -14.81 -19.96 22.24
N LEU A 202 -15.81 -19.24 21.75
CA LEU A 202 -15.89 -17.78 21.90
C LEU A 202 -16.05 -17.37 23.37
N GLN A 203 -16.86 -18.08 24.15
CA GLN A 203 -17.03 -17.82 25.56
C GLN A 203 -15.72 -18.03 26.33
N LEU A 204 -15.04 -19.15 26.05
CA LEU A 204 -13.75 -19.49 26.64
C LEU A 204 -12.66 -18.47 26.26
N ALA A 205 -12.61 -18.06 24.99
CA ALA A 205 -11.69 -17.02 24.52
C ALA A 205 -11.91 -15.70 25.25
N ARG A 206 -13.16 -15.31 25.52
CA ARG A 206 -13.49 -14.10 26.30
C ARG A 206 -13.04 -14.21 27.76
N GLN A 207 -13.13 -15.38 28.37
CA GLN A 207 -12.67 -15.63 29.74
C GLN A 207 -11.14 -15.52 29.82
N VAL A 208 -10.43 -16.20 28.92
CA VAL A 208 -8.96 -16.25 28.90
C VAL A 208 -8.33 -14.89 28.52
N ARG A 209 -9.06 -14.03 27.82
CA ARG A 209 -8.59 -12.69 27.42
C ARG A 209 -8.61 -11.66 28.56
N GLN A 210 -9.33 -11.91 29.65
CA GLN A 210 -9.43 -11.00 30.81
C GLN A 210 -8.25 -11.18 31.75
#